data_AF-A0A512IW14-F1
#
_entry.id   AF-A0A512IW14-F1
#
_cell.length_a   1.000
_cell.length_b   1.000
_cell.length_c   1.000
_cell.angle_alpha   90.00
_cell.angle_beta   90.00
_cell.angle_gamma   90.00
#
_symmetry.space_group_name_H-M   'P 1'
#
loop_
_entity.id
_entity.type
_entity.pdbx_description
1 polymer ?
#
loop_
_entity_poly.entity_id
_entity_poly.type
_entity_poly.pdbx_seq_one_letter_code
_entity_poly.pdbx_strand_id
1 'polypeptide(L)' 'MIVADNSAEPTTHAILGREEKRGIEWHDIAPGRRQQNGHVESLQGRLRDQCLNEHRFRSLPEARTIIKA' A
#
# COMPACT_ATOMS: atom_id res chain seq x y z
N MET A 1 13.11 7.31 -0.70
CA MET A 1 12.19 7.69 0.38
C MET A 1 10.95 6.81 0.31
N ILE A 2 10.57 6.16 1.41
CA ILE A 2 9.31 5.42 1.59
C ILE A 2 8.34 6.33 2.33
N VAL A 3 7.11 6.44 1.83
CA VAL A 3 6.00 7.14 2.52
C VAL A 3 5.04 6.09 3.04
N ALA A 4 4.84 6.05 4.35
CA ALA A 4 3.99 5.06 4.99
C ALA A 4 2.87 5.72 5.79
N ASP A 5 1.75 5.01 5.92
CA ASP A 5 0.74 5.40 6.89
C ASP A 5 1.19 5.05 8.31
N ASN A 6 0.65 5.77 9.29
CA ASN A 6 0.96 5.55 10.70
C ASN A 6 0.13 4.39 11.29
N SER A 7 -0.30 3.44 10.45
CA SER A 7 -0.97 2.23 10.94
C SER A 7 0.05 1.39 11.72
N ALA A 8 -0.38 0.69 12.75
CA ALA A 8 0.55 0.09 13.73
C ALA A 8 1.47 -1.03 13.19
N GLU A 9 1.29 -1.47 11.94
CA GLU A 9 2.07 -2.53 11.29
C GLU A 9 3.34 -2.03 10.56
N PRO A 10 3.31 -0.99 9.69
CA PRO A 10 4.50 -0.45 9.01
C PRO A 10 5.57 0.15 9.93
N THR A 11 5.22 0.53 11.16
CA THR A 11 6.15 1.14 12.13
C THR A 11 6.82 0.10 13.06
N THR A 12 6.82 -1.18 12.70
CA THR A 12 7.55 -2.18 13.49
C THR A 12 9.05 -1.86 13.44
N HIS A 13 9.72 -1.70 14.60
CA HIS A 13 11.16 -1.37 14.69
C HIS A 13 12.09 -2.23 13.81
N ALA A 14 11.69 -3.45 13.47
CA ALA A 14 12.41 -4.32 12.54
C ALA A 14 12.47 -3.78 11.10
N ILE A 15 11.39 -3.14 10.62
CA ILE A 15 11.33 -2.53 9.28
C ILE A 15 12.16 -1.26 9.29
N LEU A 16 11.92 -0.37 10.26
CA LEU A 16 12.70 0.87 10.38
C LEU A 16 14.20 0.61 10.49
N GLY A 17 14.61 -0.34 11.35
CA GLY A 17 16.01 -0.72 11.49
C GLY A 17 16.60 -1.44 10.26
N ARG A 18 15.77 -2.05 9.41
CA ARG A 18 16.21 -2.60 8.12
C ARG A 18 16.42 -1.50 7.09
N GLU A 19 15.49 -0.54 7.02
CA GLU A 19 15.54 0.54 6.04
C GLU A 19 16.66 1.54 6.38
N GLU A 20 16.88 1.83 7.67
CA GLU A 20 18.02 2.62 8.15
C GLU A 20 19.36 2.00 7.73
N LYS A 21 19.53 0.67 7.93
CA LYS A 21 20.73 -0.05 7.48
C LYS A 21 20.94 -0.02 5.97
N ARG A 22 19.87 0.18 5.20
CA ARG A 22 19.90 0.31 3.73
C ARG A 22 20.08 1.75 3.27
N GLY A 23 20.10 2.72 4.18
CA GLY A 23 20.14 4.14 3.87
C GLY A 23 18.87 4.65 3.19
N ILE A 24 17.74 3.97 3.40
CA ILE A 24 16.46 4.35 2.79
C ILE A 24 15.73 5.30 3.75
N GLU A 25 15.51 6.53 3.28
CA GLU A 25 14.75 7.54 4.02
C GLU A 25 13.28 7.12 4.20
N TRP A 26 12.75 7.28 5.41
CA TRP A 26 11.38 6.92 5.79
C TRP A 26 10.60 8.15 6.24
N HIS A 27 9.36 8.28 5.78
CA HIS A 27 8.49 9.41 6.11
C HIS A 27 7.06 8.94 6.42
N ASP A 28 6.62 9.13 7.66
CA ASP A 28 5.23 8.87 8.05
C ASP A 28 4.31 10.00 7.57
N ILE A 29 3.12 9.67 7.06
CA ILE A 29 2.11 10.69 6.77
C ILE A 29 1.58 11.29 8.07
N ALA A 30 1.25 12.59 8.03
CA ALA A 30 0.65 13.24 9.17
C ALA A 30 -0.75 12.64 9.47
N PRO A 31 -1.10 12.42 10.75
CA PRO A 31 -2.43 11.95 11.12
C PRO A 31 -3.52 12.82 10.50
N GLY A 32 -4.51 12.18 9.85
CA GLY A 32 -5.61 12.88 9.18
C GLY A 32 -5.27 13.50 7.82
N ARG A 33 -4.00 13.48 7.36
CA ARG A 33 -3.59 14.00 6.05
C ARG A 33 -3.50 12.91 4.99
N ARG A 34 -4.66 12.32 4.65
CA ARG A 34 -4.82 11.32 3.58
C ARG A 34 -4.23 11.74 2.23
N GLN A 35 -4.28 13.03 1.91
CA GLN A 35 -3.69 13.60 0.70
C GLN A 35 -2.19 13.32 0.53
N GLN A 36 -1.44 13.14 1.62
CA GLN A 36 -0.01 12.77 1.56
C GLN A 36 0.20 11.32 1.10
N ASN A 37 -0.83 10.48 1.15
CA ASN A 37 -0.86 9.12 0.59
C ASN A 37 -1.67 9.04 -0.71
N GLY A 38 -1.95 10.18 -1.36
CA GLY A 38 -2.87 10.26 -2.51
C GLY A 38 -2.50 9.35 -3.67
N HIS A 39 -1.22 9.02 -3.85
CA HIS A 39 -0.79 8.07 -4.87
C HIS A 39 -1.30 6.65 -4.59
N VAL A 40 -1.09 6.13 -3.37
CA VAL A 40 -1.56 4.80 -2.99
C VAL A 40 -3.09 4.78 -2.87
N GLU A 41 -3.70 5.84 -2.35
CA GLU A 41 -5.16 5.94 -2.29
C GLU A 41 -5.80 5.94 -3.68
N SER A 42 -5.22 6.66 -4.66
CA SER A 42 -5.72 6.64 -6.04
C SER A 42 -5.53 5.29 -6.72
N LEU A 43 -4.42 4.59 -6.46
CA LEU A 43 -4.19 3.23 -6.94
C LEU A 43 -5.22 2.26 -6.35
N GLN A 44 -5.48 2.33 -5.05
CA GLN A 44 -6.48 1.50 -4.39
C GLN A 44 -7.91 1.80 -4.87
N GLY A 45 -8.23 3.08 -5.11
CA GLY A 45 -9.52 3.48 -5.68
C GLY A 45 -9.71 2.90 -7.08
N ARG A 46 -8.73 3.10 -7.96
CA ARG A 46 -8.76 2.53 -9.32
C ARG A 46 -8.81 1.00 -9.32
N LEU A 47 -8.05 0.33 -8.47
CA LEU A 47 -8.09 -1.13 -8.36
C LEU A 47 -9.47 -1.62 -7.91
N ARG A 48 -10.13 -0.90 -7.01
CA ARG A 48 -11.51 -1.23 -6.63
C ARG A 48 -12.45 -1.06 -7.81
N ASP A 49 -12.44 0.11 -8.43
CA ASP A 49 -13.40 0.45 -9.46
C ASP A 49 -13.23 -0.41 -10.71
N GLN A 50 -11.98 -0.65 -11.14
CA GLN A 50 -11.68 -1.33 -12.40
C GLN A 50 -11.55 -2.86 -12.26
N CYS A 51 -11.51 -3.40 -11.04
CA CYS A 51 -11.24 -4.82 -10.85
C CYS A 51 -12.10 -5.43 -9.75
N LEU A 52 -11.97 -4.96 -8.50
CA LEU A 52 -12.65 -5.62 -7.37
C LEU A 52 -14.18 -5.46 -7.41
N ASN A 53 -14.68 -4.35 -7.95
CA ASN A 53 -16.12 -4.09 -8.11
C ASN A 53 -16.70 -4.77 -9.36
N GLU A 54 -15.88 -5.02 -10.39
CA GLU A 54 -16.31 -5.64 -11.65
C GLU A 54 -16.18 -7.17 -11.66
N HIS A 55 -15.28 -7.72 -10.84
CA HIS A 55 -14.97 -9.16 -10.83
C HIS A 55 -15.29 -9.82 -9.49
N ARG A 56 -15.96 -10.98 -9.57
CA ARG A 56 -16.01 -11.95 -8.47
C ARG A 56 -14.94 -13.01 -8.66
N PHE A 57 -14.02 -13.12 -7.71
CA PHE A 57 -12.99 -14.17 -7.73
C PHE A 57 -13.53 -15.44 -7.08
N ARG A 58 -13.41 -16.57 -7.80
CA ARG A 58 -13.78 -17.90 -7.29
C ARG A 58 -12.60 -18.61 -6.64
N SER A 59 -11.37 -18.16 -6.90
CA SER A 59 -10.15 -18.73 -6.33
C SER A 59 -8.99 -17.73 -6.28
N LEU A 60 -8.02 -17.97 -5.40
CA LEU A 60 -6.80 -17.16 -5.29
C LEU A 60 -5.94 -17.14 -6.58
N PRO A 61 -5.76 -18.25 -7.31
CA PRO A 61 -5.05 -18.22 -8.59
C PRO A 61 -5.73 -17.33 -9.64
N GLU A 62 -7.06 -17.40 -9.75
CA GLU A 62 -7.85 -16.55 -10.66
C GLU A 62 -7.67 -15.07 -10.32
N ALA A 63 -7.77 -14.70 -9.04
CA ALA A 63 -7.51 -13.33 -8.59
C ALA A 63 -6.10 -12.85 -8.96
N ARG A 64 -5.09 -13.71 -8.78
CA ARG A 64 -3.70 -13.36 -9.09
C ARG A 64 -3.46 -13.13 -10.58
N THR A 65 -4.13 -13.89 -11.44
CA THR A 65 -4.04 -13.70 -12.90
C THR A 65 -4.71 -12.40 -13.31
N ILE A 66 -5.92 -12.12 -12.80
CA ILE A 66 -6.68 -10.92 -13.16
C ILE A 66 -6.00 -9.64 -12.65
N ILE A 67 -5.49 -9.63 -11.42
CA ILE A 67 -4.81 -8.45 -10.85
C ILE A 67 -3.47 -8.15 -11.56
N LYS A 68 -2.86 -9.16 -12.21
CA LYS A 68 -1.59 -9.01 -12.93
C LYS A 68 -1.75 -8.66 -14.42
N ALA A 69 -2.94 -8.82 -14.98
CA ALA A 69 -3.25 -8.54 -16.37
C ALA A 69 -3.36 -7.03 -16.60
#